data_AF-A0A915NNA8-F1
#
_entry.id   AF-A0A915NNA8-F1
#
_cell.length_a   1.000
_cell.length_b   1.000
_cell.length_c   1.000
_cell.angle_alpha   90.00
_cell.angle_beta   90.00
_cell.angle_gamma   90.00
#
_symmetry.space_group_name_H-M   'P 1'
#
loop_
_entity.id
_entity.type
_entity.pdbx_description
1 polymer ?
#
loop_
_entity_poly.entity_id
_entity_poly.type
_entity_poly.pdbx_seq_one_letter_code
_entity_poly.pdbx_strand_id
1 'polypeptide(L)'
;MREYMSIYGLELEEEIDQMELLEKATLTEVILKRSKTQEKKIRKSQNSKTAGESWFGLPASEMDEEKRRDLELIQMRNILDPKQHYKKSDRNVLPKYFQIGQIVESSADFYSGRLNKKQRKNTLAEELMNDHEIIAKNKKHYAKIIQKREATKGVGVFKKSGYLPKHKKKRPCQVCRNGGRSLNLPCTSPMQCVIYYTQGATECIDSQCCTAISSLETLNVQPSIHFEQQNGQQQNYLMEEKVE
;
A
#
# COMPACT_ATOMS: atom_id res chain seq x y z
N MET A 1 -60.51 18.78 -47.27
CA MET A 1 -59.19 18.54 -46.65
C MET A 1 -59.26 18.16 -45.16
N ARG A 2 -60.10 18.83 -44.33
CA ARG A 2 -60.24 18.47 -42.90
C ARG A 2 -60.88 17.10 -42.64
N GLU A 3 -61.89 16.72 -43.41
CA GLU A 3 -62.56 15.42 -43.27
C GLU A 3 -61.68 14.26 -43.73
N TYR A 4 -60.84 14.47 -44.76
CA TYR A 4 -59.88 13.49 -45.26
C TYR A 4 -58.87 13.13 -44.17
N MET A 5 -58.24 14.13 -43.53
CA MET A 5 -57.26 13.92 -42.45
C MET A 5 -57.86 13.25 -41.18
N SER A 6 -59.18 13.37 -40.96
CA SER A 6 -59.87 12.72 -39.83
C SER A 6 -60.11 11.23 -40.08
N ILE A 7 -60.43 10.84 -41.31
CA ILE A 7 -60.69 9.45 -41.68
C ILE A 7 -59.37 8.67 -41.68
N TYR A 8 -58.32 9.21 -42.31
CA TYR A 8 -56.98 8.59 -42.29
C TYR A 8 -56.35 8.54 -40.90
N GLY A 9 -56.66 9.49 -40.00
CA GLY A 9 -56.19 9.48 -38.61
C GLY A 9 -56.82 8.37 -37.77
N LEU A 10 -58.12 8.11 -37.97
CA LEU A 10 -58.85 7.02 -37.30
C LEU A 10 -58.43 5.64 -37.81
N GLU A 11 -58.24 5.47 -39.12
CA GLU A 11 -57.71 4.22 -39.70
C GLU A 11 -56.30 3.90 -39.18
N LEU A 12 -55.45 4.91 -38.99
CA LEU A 12 -54.09 4.73 -38.48
C LEU A 12 -54.09 4.31 -36.99
N GLU A 13 -55.00 4.87 -36.18
CA GLU A 13 -55.16 4.51 -34.77
C GLU A 13 -55.68 3.07 -34.62
N GLU A 14 -56.65 2.65 -35.44
CA GLU A 14 -57.14 1.26 -35.47
C GLU A 14 -56.05 0.26 -35.86
N GLU A 15 -55.17 0.63 -36.80
CA GLU A 15 -54.06 -0.22 -37.24
C GLU A 15 -52.97 -0.35 -36.15
N ILE A 16 -52.70 0.72 -35.39
CA ILE A 16 -51.80 0.70 -34.22
C ILE A 16 -52.38 -0.19 -33.11
N ASP A 17 -53.67 -0.07 -32.81
CA ASP A 17 -54.35 -0.87 -31.79
C ASP A 17 -54.35 -2.36 -32.16
N GLN A 18 -54.58 -2.69 -33.45
CA GLN A 18 -54.50 -4.07 -33.94
C GLN A 18 -53.08 -4.65 -33.84
N MET A 19 -52.06 -3.85 -34.14
CA MET A 19 -50.66 -4.25 -34.00
C MET A 19 -50.27 -4.48 -32.53
N GLU A 20 -50.73 -3.62 -31.61
CA GLU A 20 -50.51 -3.81 -30.16
C GLU A 20 -51.24 -5.07 -29.65
N LEU A 21 -52.44 -5.36 -30.17
CA LEU A 21 -53.20 -6.56 -29.82
C LEU A 21 -52.50 -7.85 -30.28
N LEU A 22 -51.96 -7.84 -31.51
CA LEU A 22 -51.16 -8.94 -32.06
C LEU A 22 -49.86 -9.15 -31.28
N GLU A 23 -49.20 -8.09 -30.85
CA GLU A 23 -48.01 -8.17 -30.00
C GLU A 23 -48.34 -8.77 -28.62
N LYS A 24 -49.45 -8.34 -28.00
CA LYS A 24 -49.95 -8.93 -26.75
C LYS A 24 -50.31 -10.42 -26.92
N ALA A 25 -50.97 -10.79 -28.02
CA ALA A 25 -51.36 -12.17 -28.29
C ALA A 25 -50.13 -13.08 -28.45
N THR A 26 -49.15 -12.67 -29.25
CA THR A 26 -47.89 -13.40 -29.44
C THR A 26 -47.10 -13.54 -28.13
N LEU A 27 -47.07 -12.49 -27.30
CA LEU A 27 -46.48 -12.55 -25.96
C LEU A 27 -47.18 -13.57 -25.05
N THR A 28 -48.52 -13.62 -25.05
CA THR A 28 -49.28 -14.59 -24.23
C THR A 28 -49.03 -16.04 -24.66
N GLU A 29 -48.95 -16.32 -25.97
CA GLU A 29 -48.60 -17.64 -26.46
C GLU A 29 -47.19 -18.06 -26.03
N VAL A 30 -46.22 -17.16 -26.12
CA VAL A 30 -44.85 -17.41 -25.68
C VAL A 30 -44.81 -17.68 -24.17
N ILE A 31 -45.63 -17.00 -23.37
CA ILE A 31 -45.74 -17.25 -21.93
C ILE A 31 -46.29 -18.65 -21.65
N LEU A 32 -47.37 -19.04 -22.32
CA LEU A 32 -48.04 -20.34 -22.12
C LEU A 32 -47.20 -21.54 -22.59
N LYS A 33 -46.31 -21.34 -23.58
CA LYS A 33 -45.40 -22.38 -24.09
C LYS A 33 -44.14 -22.58 -23.23
N ARG A 34 -43.94 -21.82 -22.14
CA ARG A 34 -42.75 -21.94 -21.27
C ARG A 34 -42.79 -23.21 -20.42
N SER A 35 -41.63 -23.83 -20.24
CA SER A 35 -41.50 -24.94 -19.30
C SER A 35 -41.47 -24.45 -17.84
N LYS A 36 -41.89 -25.30 -16.89
CA LYS A 36 -41.84 -25.01 -15.44
C LYS A 36 -40.45 -24.55 -14.97
N THR A 37 -39.39 -25.04 -15.60
CA THR A 37 -38.00 -24.65 -15.29
C THR A 37 -37.70 -23.22 -15.78
N GLN A 38 -38.15 -22.86 -16.98
CA GLN A 38 -38.01 -21.51 -17.51
C GLN A 38 -38.81 -20.51 -16.68
N GLU A 39 -40.04 -20.83 -16.29
CA GLU A 39 -40.85 -20.00 -15.40
C GLU A 39 -40.18 -19.76 -14.05
N LYS A 40 -39.62 -20.80 -13.43
CA LYS A 40 -38.85 -20.65 -12.18
C LYS A 40 -37.64 -19.73 -12.37
N LYS A 41 -36.93 -19.83 -13.51
CA LYS A 41 -35.77 -18.96 -13.81
C LYS A 41 -36.21 -17.50 -13.99
N ILE A 42 -37.31 -17.26 -14.71
CA ILE A 42 -37.88 -15.92 -14.91
C ILE A 42 -38.36 -15.35 -13.58
N ARG A 43 -39.09 -16.13 -12.76
CA ARG A 43 -39.52 -15.66 -11.44
C ARG A 43 -38.33 -15.29 -10.55
N LYS A 44 -37.27 -16.11 -10.57
CA LYS A 44 -36.03 -15.78 -9.85
C LYS A 44 -35.38 -14.50 -10.38
N SER A 45 -35.34 -14.28 -11.69
CA SER A 45 -34.76 -13.04 -12.25
C SER A 45 -35.61 -11.82 -11.89
N GLN A 46 -36.94 -11.89 -12.00
CA GLN A 46 -37.84 -10.81 -11.59
C GLN A 46 -37.71 -10.52 -10.09
N ASN A 47 -37.74 -11.55 -9.24
CA ASN A 47 -37.55 -11.39 -7.80
C ASN A 47 -36.17 -10.82 -7.45
N SER A 48 -35.14 -11.05 -8.27
CA SER A 48 -33.81 -10.50 -8.04
C SER A 48 -33.67 -9.02 -8.39
N LYS A 49 -34.63 -8.45 -9.13
CA LYS A 49 -34.65 -7.02 -9.47
C LYS A 49 -35.08 -6.15 -8.30
N THR A 50 -35.69 -6.75 -7.28
CA THR A 50 -36.31 -6.02 -6.19
C THR A 50 -36.00 -6.72 -4.86
N ALA A 51 -35.88 -5.98 -3.76
CA ALA A 51 -35.66 -6.57 -2.43
C ALA A 51 -36.84 -7.43 -1.95
N GLY A 52 -38.01 -7.29 -2.58
CA GLY A 52 -39.26 -8.00 -2.28
C GLY A 52 -40.33 -7.08 -1.69
N GLU A 53 -41.51 -7.64 -1.47
CA GLU A 53 -42.67 -6.93 -0.92
C GLU A 53 -42.50 -6.56 0.57
N SER A 54 -41.76 -7.39 1.32
CA SER A 54 -41.39 -7.10 2.71
C SER A 54 -40.56 -5.82 2.86
N TRP A 55 -39.97 -5.35 1.77
CA TRP A 55 -39.21 -4.10 1.72
C TRP A 55 -39.74 -3.17 0.63
N PHE A 56 -41.07 -3.02 0.59
CA PHE A 56 -41.83 -2.06 -0.23
C PHE A 56 -41.42 -2.03 -1.71
N GLY A 57 -40.94 -3.14 -2.25
CA GLY A 57 -40.53 -3.19 -3.65
C GLY A 57 -39.26 -2.37 -3.97
N LEU A 58 -38.30 -2.25 -3.03
CA LEU A 58 -37.05 -1.53 -3.29
C LEU A 58 -36.28 -2.11 -4.50
N PRO A 59 -36.06 -1.34 -5.58
CA PRO A 59 -35.37 -1.83 -6.77
C PRO A 59 -33.87 -2.02 -6.53
N ALA A 60 -33.27 -2.94 -7.28
CA ALA A 60 -31.83 -3.08 -7.42
C ALA A 60 -31.32 -1.92 -8.28
N SER A 61 -30.63 -0.97 -7.65
CA SER A 61 -30.03 0.15 -8.37
C SER A 61 -28.79 -0.31 -9.14
N GLU A 62 -28.58 0.30 -10.30
CA GLU A 62 -27.35 0.12 -11.08
C GLU A 62 -26.16 0.75 -10.34
N MET A 63 -25.05 0.02 -10.35
CA MET A 63 -23.81 0.43 -9.68
C MET A 63 -22.99 1.34 -10.60
N ASP A 64 -23.24 2.64 -10.49
CA ASP A 64 -22.38 3.66 -11.10
C ASP A 64 -21.12 3.89 -10.25
N GLU A 65 -20.08 4.42 -10.89
CA GLU A 65 -18.81 4.73 -10.22
C GLU A 65 -18.99 5.78 -9.09
N GLU A 66 -19.85 6.78 -9.27
CA GLU A 66 -20.16 7.78 -8.24
C GLU A 66 -20.85 7.14 -7.03
N LYS A 67 -21.88 6.33 -7.28
CA LYS A 67 -22.62 5.60 -6.24
C LYS A 67 -21.70 4.66 -5.49
N ARG A 68 -20.80 3.98 -6.20
CA ARG A 68 -19.80 3.09 -5.62
C ARG A 68 -18.90 3.83 -4.62
N ARG A 69 -18.36 5.00 -5.00
CA ARG A 69 -17.52 5.83 -4.13
C ARG A 69 -18.27 6.26 -2.87
N ASP A 70 -19.51 6.69 -3.01
CA ASP A 70 -20.35 7.11 -1.88
C ASP A 70 -20.61 5.94 -0.92
N LEU A 71 -20.91 4.74 -1.44
CA LEU A 71 -21.12 3.55 -0.62
C LEU A 71 -19.84 3.09 0.10
N GLU A 72 -18.69 3.13 -0.58
CA GLU A 72 -17.38 2.85 0.03
C GLU A 72 -17.05 3.87 1.15
N LEU A 73 -17.40 5.14 0.92
CA LEU A 73 -17.21 6.21 1.91
C LEU A 73 -18.08 5.99 3.15
N ILE A 74 -19.35 5.58 2.99
CA ILE A 74 -20.24 5.20 4.10
C ILE A 74 -19.65 4.02 4.87
N GLN A 75 -19.09 3.02 4.19
CA GLN A 75 -18.45 1.88 4.83
C GLN A 75 -17.23 2.31 5.67
N MET A 76 -16.48 3.31 5.19
CA MET A 76 -15.30 3.86 5.86
C MET A 76 -15.61 5.01 6.84
N ARG A 77 -16.89 5.27 7.19
CA ARG A 77 -17.31 6.41 8.02
C ARG A 77 -16.55 6.57 9.35
N ASN A 78 -16.06 5.46 9.91
CA ASN A 78 -15.27 5.43 11.15
C ASN A 78 -13.94 6.20 11.07
N ILE A 79 -13.44 6.43 9.86
CA ILE A 79 -12.13 7.08 9.64
C ILE A 79 -12.29 8.57 9.32
N LEU A 80 -13.49 9.00 8.91
CA LEU A 80 -13.74 10.37 8.44
C LEU A 80 -13.60 11.41 9.56
N ASP A 81 -14.20 11.16 10.73
CA ASP A 81 -14.09 12.02 11.89
C ASP A 81 -13.48 11.26 13.07
N PRO A 82 -12.30 11.67 13.59
CA PRO A 82 -11.68 11.02 14.75
C PRO A 82 -12.48 11.15 16.05
N LYS A 83 -13.47 12.05 16.11
CA LYS A 83 -14.31 12.25 17.30
C LYS A 83 -15.52 11.33 17.32
N GLN A 84 -16.01 10.93 16.15
CA GLN A 84 -17.24 10.15 16.01
C GLN A 84 -16.90 8.68 15.80
N HIS A 85 -17.27 7.84 16.77
CA HIS A 85 -17.04 6.40 16.70
C HIS A 85 -18.36 5.69 16.39
N TYR A 86 -18.48 5.12 15.19
CA TYR A 86 -19.65 4.33 14.83
C TYR A 86 -19.42 2.84 15.08
N LYS A 87 -20.53 2.11 15.17
CA LYS A 87 -20.50 0.64 15.12
C LYS A 87 -19.90 0.19 13.77
N LYS A 88 -19.03 -0.81 13.82
CA LYS A 88 -18.43 -1.46 12.65
C LYS A 88 -19.53 -2.06 11.77
N SER A 89 -19.37 -1.96 10.46
CA SER A 89 -20.28 -2.58 9.49
C SER A 89 -20.15 -4.10 9.58
N ASP A 90 -21.27 -4.82 9.58
CA ASP A 90 -21.29 -6.28 9.70
C ASP A 90 -20.80 -6.98 8.43
N ARG A 91 -20.86 -6.30 7.28
CA ARG A 91 -20.51 -6.84 5.95
C ARG A 91 -19.45 -5.98 5.29
N ASN A 92 -18.51 -6.64 4.62
CA ASN A 92 -17.47 -5.98 3.83
C ASN A 92 -17.90 -5.71 2.37
N VAL A 93 -19.04 -6.26 1.94
CA VAL A 93 -19.56 -6.15 0.57
C VAL A 93 -20.60 -5.04 0.49
N LEU A 94 -20.59 -4.29 -0.61
CA LEU A 94 -21.58 -3.24 -0.88
C LEU A 94 -22.99 -3.83 -1.01
N PRO A 95 -24.03 -3.13 -0.52
CA PRO A 95 -25.40 -3.61 -0.60
C PRO A 95 -25.89 -3.65 -2.06
N LYS A 96 -26.62 -4.71 -2.42
CA LYS A 96 -27.21 -4.87 -3.77
C LYS A 96 -28.42 -3.95 -4.01
N TYR A 97 -29.28 -3.82 -3.00
CA TYR A 97 -30.49 -3.00 -3.07
C TYR A 97 -30.26 -1.75 -2.22
N PHE A 98 -30.30 -0.58 -2.85
CA PHE A 98 -30.13 0.71 -2.18
C PHE A 98 -30.82 1.80 -2.98
N GLN A 99 -31.13 2.90 -2.31
CA GLN A 99 -31.61 4.13 -2.92
C GLN A 99 -30.84 5.29 -2.31
N ILE A 100 -30.56 6.29 -3.14
CA ILE A 100 -29.95 7.54 -2.71
C ILE A 100 -31.06 8.57 -2.66
N GLY A 101 -31.20 9.22 -1.51
CA GLY A 101 -32.21 10.25 -1.27
C GLY A 101 -31.58 11.48 -0.66
N GLN A 102 -32.23 12.62 -0.82
CA GLN A 102 -31.86 13.88 -0.20
C GLN A 102 -32.72 14.15 1.02
N ILE A 103 -32.12 14.67 2.09
CA ILE A 103 -32.85 15.08 3.28
C ILE A 103 -33.66 16.35 2.95
N VAL A 104 -34.98 16.27 3.16
CA VAL A 104 -35.88 17.43 3.10
C VAL A 104 -35.93 18.05 4.48
N GLU A 105 -35.39 19.26 4.60
CA GLU A 105 -35.33 19.98 5.87
C GLU A 105 -36.72 20.45 6.31
N SER A 106 -36.97 20.43 7.62
CA SER A 106 -38.17 20.99 8.22
C SER A 106 -38.13 22.53 8.20
N SER A 107 -39.30 23.17 8.11
CA SER A 107 -39.42 24.64 8.19
C SER A 107 -39.03 25.20 9.57
N ALA A 108 -39.00 24.38 10.61
CA ALA A 108 -38.70 24.81 11.98
C ALA A 108 -37.19 25.06 12.23
N ASP A 109 -36.30 24.34 11.55
CA ASP A 109 -34.84 24.39 11.79
C ASP A 109 -34.10 25.18 10.70
N PHE A 110 -34.33 26.50 10.64
CA PHE A 110 -33.77 27.33 9.58
C PHE A 110 -32.27 27.61 9.72
N TYR A 111 -31.76 27.81 10.93
CA TYR A 111 -30.40 28.33 11.16
C TYR A 111 -29.35 27.27 11.53
N SER A 112 -29.78 26.12 12.07
CA SER A 112 -28.87 25.11 12.65
C SER A 112 -28.69 23.89 11.74
N GLY A 113 -29.79 23.30 11.27
CA GLY A 113 -29.77 22.04 10.52
C GLY A 113 -29.72 22.21 9.00
N ARG A 114 -29.84 23.44 8.50
CA ARG A 114 -30.00 23.73 7.07
C ARG A 114 -28.68 24.05 6.39
N LEU A 115 -28.40 23.36 5.29
CA LEU A 115 -27.25 23.66 4.44
C LEU A 115 -27.57 24.76 3.44
N ASN A 116 -26.63 25.69 3.23
CA ASN A 116 -26.75 26.71 2.19
C ASN A 116 -26.63 26.08 0.79
N LYS A 117 -27.20 26.75 -0.23
CA LYS A 117 -27.18 26.26 -1.62
C LYS A 117 -25.78 25.93 -2.15
N LYS A 118 -24.74 26.64 -1.68
CA LYS A 118 -23.34 26.41 -2.08
C LYS A 118 -22.74 25.14 -1.48
N GLN A 119 -23.19 24.77 -0.28
CA GLN A 119 -22.72 23.59 0.46
C GLN A 119 -23.43 22.32 -0.01
N ARG A 120 -24.70 22.43 -0.47
CA ARG A 120 -25.44 21.31 -1.04
C ARG A 120 -24.79 20.84 -2.33
N LYS A 121 -24.45 19.55 -2.39
CA LYS A 121 -23.87 18.86 -3.55
C LYS A 121 -24.74 17.67 -3.95
N ASN A 122 -24.44 17.08 -5.11
CA ASN A 122 -25.21 15.96 -5.65
C ASN A 122 -24.76 14.62 -5.04
N THR A 123 -23.48 14.50 -4.68
CA THR A 123 -22.89 13.28 -4.10
C THR A 123 -22.27 13.56 -2.74
N LEU A 124 -22.20 12.52 -1.91
CA LEU A 124 -21.62 12.62 -0.57
C LEU A 124 -20.10 12.87 -0.64
N ALA A 125 -19.42 12.23 -1.59
CA ALA A 125 -18.00 12.45 -1.83
C ALA A 125 -17.70 13.91 -2.24
N GLU A 126 -18.54 14.54 -3.06
CA GLU A 126 -18.36 15.93 -3.48
C GLU A 126 -18.57 16.90 -2.31
N GLU A 127 -19.55 16.65 -1.44
CA GLU A 127 -19.74 17.44 -0.22
C GLU A 127 -18.48 17.40 0.67
N LEU A 128 -17.91 16.20 0.85
CA LEU A 128 -16.69 16.02 1.62
C LEU A 128 -15.48 16.75 1.01
N MET A 129 -15.36 16.74 -0.31
CA MET A 129 -14.28 17.43 -1.03
C MET A 129 -14.46 18.95 -1.05
N ASN A 130 -15.64 19.46 -0.73
CA ASN A 130 -15.89 20.89 -0.61
C ASN A 130 -15.59 21.43 0.80
N ASP A 131 -15.48 20.56 1.81
CA ASP A 131 -15.12 20.96 3.17
C ASP A 131 -13.60 21.08 3.36
N HIS A 132 -13.11 22.32 3.44
CA HIS A 132 -11.70 22.62 3.64
C HIS A 132 -11.12 22.07 4.95
N GLU A 133 -11.91 21.98 6.02
CA GLU A 133 -11.40 21.44 7.28
C GLU A 133 -11.09 19.96 7.18
N ILE A 134 -11.99 19.21 6.54
CA ILE A 134 -11.83 17.78 6.36
C ILE A 134 -10.65 17.50 5.43
N ILE A 135 -10.51 18.25 4.34
CA ILE A 135 -9.36 18.17 3.44
C ILE A 135 -8.05 18.41 4.20
N ALA A 136 -7.99 19.47 5.01
CA ALA A 136 -6.78 19.80 5.77
C ALA A 136 -6.40 18.70 6.78
N LYS A 137 -7.40 18.17 7.51
CA LYS A 137 -7.23 17.05 8.46
C LYS A 137 -6.74 15.79 7.74
N ASN A 138 -7.37 15.42 6.62
CA ASN A 138 -7.01 14.25 5.82
C ASN A 138 -5.62 14.37 5.21
N LYS A 139 -5.26 15.53 4.66
CA LYS A 139 -3.92 15.79 4.11
C LYS A 139 -2.83 15.66 5.19
N LYS A 140 -3.07 16.24 6.38
CA LYS A 140 -2.15 16.12 7.52
C LYS A 140 -2.00 14.67 7.98
N HIS A 141 -3.11 13.93 8.08
CA HIS A 141 -3.09 12.53 8.49
C HIS A 141 -2.40 11.64 7.46
N TYR A 142 -2.68 11.84 6.17
CA TYR A 142 -2.03 11.15 5.06
C TYR A 142 -0.52 11.37 5.06
N ALA A 143 -0.05 12.61 5.20
CA ALA A 143 1.37 12.92 5.27
C ALA A 143 2.08 12.18 6.42
N LYS A 144 1.44 12.10 7.60
CA LYS A 144 1.95 11.31 8.73
C LYS A 144 2.05 9.82 8.41
N ILE A 145 1.05 9.25 7.74
CA ILE A 145 1.07 7.84 7.32
C ILE A 145 2.21 7.58 6.35
N ILE A 146 2.40 8.45 5.34
CA ILE A 146 3.48 8.32 4.37
C ILE A 146 4.84 8.39 5.04
N GLN A 147 5.08 9.39 5.90
CA GLN A 147 6.32 9.50 6.67
C GLN A 147 6.58 8.26 7.54
N LYS A 148 5.54 7.74 8.21
CA LYS A 148 5.65 6.51 9.02
C LYS A 148 6.00 5.30 8.15
N ARG A 149 5.34 5.14 6.99
CA ARG A 149 5.61 4.07 6.03
C ARG A 149 7.04 4.14 5.48
N GLU A 150 7.53 5.33 5.14
CA GLU A 150 8.90 5.56 4.68
C GLU A 150 9.94 5.24 5.76
N ALA A 151 9.67 5.62 7.02
CA ALA A 151 10.54 5.27 8.14
C ALA A 151 10.60 3.76 8.40
N THR A 152 9.49 3.02 8.17
CA THR A 152 9.46 1.56 8.34
C THR A 152 10.06 0.80 7.15
N LYS A 153 10.00 1.35 5.93
CA LYS A 153 10.69 0.81 4.75
C LYS A 153 12.20 1.02 4.94
N GLY A 154 12.88 0.07 5.58
CA GLY A 154 14.29 0.11 6.01
C GLY A 154 15.38 0.38 4.95
N VAL A 155 15.03 0.85 3.75
CA VAL A 155 15.96 1.20 2.67
C VAL A 155 16.65 2.56 2.91
N GLY A 156 16.05 3.45 3.73
CA GLY A 156 16.58 4.79 4.02
C GLY A 156 17.13 5.01 5.44
N VAL A 157 16.74 4.18 6.41
CA VAL A 157 17.13 4.37 7.82
C VAL A 157 18.62 4.07 8.03
N PHE A 158 19.18 3.10 7.30
CA PHE A 158 20.60 2.74 7.39
C PHE A 158 21.54 3.68 6.61
N LYS A 159 21.02 4.61 5.81
CA LYS A 159 21.86 5.55 5.03
C LYS A 159 22.13 6.87 5.76
N LYS A 160 21.37 7.18 6.82
CA LYS A 160 21.60 8.36 7.68
C LYS A 160 22.53 8.10 8.86
N SER A 161 23.02 6.87 9.05
CA SER A 161 24.23 6.62 9.85
C SER A 161 25.48 6.91 9.02
N GLY A 162 25.59 8.13 8.49
CA GLY A 162 26.82 8.69 7.94
C GLY A 162 27.85 9.04 9.02
N TYR A 163 27.62 8.64 10.27
CA TYR A 163 28.66 8.51 11.28
C TYR A 163 29.12 7.05 11.27
N LEU A 164 29.95 6.69 10.28
CA LEU A 164 30.89 5.59 10.49
C LEU A 164 31.60 5.92 11.81
N PRO A 165 31.60 5.06 12.84
CA PRO A 165 32.41 5.29 14.00
C PRO A 165 33.83 5.44 13.44
N LYS A 166 34.38 6.66 13.48
CA LYS A 166 35.79 6.87 13.15
C LYS A 166 36.51 5.84 13.99
N HIS A 167 37.10 4.82 13.34
CA HIS A 167 38.01 3.93 14.01
C HIS A 167 38.92 4.85 14.81
N LYS A 168 38.83 4.80 16.14
CA LYS A 168 39.77 5.55 16.99
C LYS A 168 41.11 5.03 16.53
N LYS A 169 41.87 5.83 15.77
CA LYS A 169 43.26 5.51 15.42
C LYS A 169 43.88 5.08 16.74
N LYS A 170 44.26 3.80 16.87
CA LYS A 170 44.91 3.30 18.07
C LYS A 170 46.05 4.27 18.35
N ARG A 171 46.06 4.89 19.54
CA ARG A 171 47.11 5.84 19.90
C ARG A 171 48.44 5.08 19.74
N PRO A 172 49.44 5.62 19.01
CA PRO A 172 50.74 4.97 18.96
C PRO A 172 51.29 4.88 20.38
N CYS A 173 51.89 3.73 20.71
CA CYS A 173 52.48 3.43 22.02
C CYS A 173 53.45 4.53 22.46
N GLN A 174 53.02 5.38 23.41
CA GLN A 174 53.86 6.39 24.04
C GLN A 174 54.66 5.72 25.17
N VAL A 175 55.79 5.04 24.86
CA VAL A 175 56.79 4.49 25.80
C VAL A 175 56.68 2.98 26.10
N CYS A 176 57.79 2.26 25.89
CA CYS A 176 57.96 0.88 26.33
C CYS A 176 58.53 0.83 27.75
N ARG A 177 57.97 -0.04 28.61
CA ARG A 177 58.19 -0.04 30.07
C ARG A 177 59.61 -0.38 30.56
N ASN A 178 60.53 -0.84 29.71
CA ASN A 178 61.92 -1.10 30.10
C ASN A 178 62.91 -0.12 29.43
N GLY A 179 62.44 1.01 28.90
CA GLY A 179 63.31 1.99 28.21
C GLY A 179 63.83 1.55 26.84
N GLY A 180 63.76 0.26 26.48
CA GLY A 180 64.02 -0.24 25.12
C GLY A 180 62.74 -0.43 24.30
N ARG A 181 62.82 -0.31 22.97
CA ARG A 181 61.69 -0.46 22.04
C ARG A 181 61.99 -1.48 20.93
N SER A 182 60.94 -2.13 20.43
CA SER A 182 60.93 -3.38 19.67
C SER A 182 61.46 -3.29 18.23
N LEU A 183 62.58 -3.95 17.93
CA LEU A 183 62.96 -4.23 16.54
C LEU A 183 62.05 -5.31 15.95
N ASN A 184 61.24 -4.95 14.95
CA ASN A 184 60.74 -5.92 13.98
C ASN A 184 61.70 -5.95 12.79
N LEU A 185 62.54 -6.97 12.71
CA LEU A 185 62.78 -7.66 11.43
C LEU A 185 61.91 -8.93 11.46
N PRO A 186 61.50 -9.50 10.31
CA PRO A 186 60.63 -10.65 10.33
C PRO A 186 61.44 -11.88 10.80
N CYS A 187 61.37 -12.19 12.10
CA CYS A 187 61.83 -13.48 12.60
C CYS A 187 60.80 -14.53 12.18
N THR A 188 61.18 -15.46 11.31
CA THR A 188 60.32 -16.57 10.90
C THR A 188 60.41 -17.78 11.81
N SER A 189 61.25 -17.77 12.86
CA SER A 189 61.21 -18.78 13.94
C SER A 189 61.60 -18.21 15.32
N PRO A 190 61.17 -18.86 16.43
CA PRO A 190 61.31 -18.33 17.80
C PRO A 190 62.73 -18.22 18.36
N MET A 191 63.74 -18.82 17.72
CA MET A 191 65.12 -18.85 18.25
C MET A 191 65.96 -17.61 17.92
N GLN A 192 65.42 -16.63 17.18
CA GLN A 192 66.18 -15.47 16.69
C GLN A 192 66.08 -14.21 17.57
N CYS A 193 65.40 -14.26 18.72
CA CYS A 193 65.33 -13.13 19.64
C CYS A 193 66.47 -13.21 20.67
N VAL A 194 67.61 -12.57 20.40
CA VAL A 194 68.65 -12.33 21.42
C VAL A 194 68.57 -10.89 21.91
N ILE A 195 68.61 -10.71 23.23
CA ILE A 195 68.48 -9.42 23.92
C ILE A 195 69.79 -8.64 23.77
N TYR A 196 69.80 -7.60 22.94
CA TYR A 196 70.87 -6.59 22.96
C TYR A 196 70.35 -5.30 23.58
N TYR A 197 71.02 -4.85 24.64
CA TYR A 197 70.83 -3.53 25.23
C TYR A 197 71.60 -2.52 24.39
N THR A 198 70.91 -1.66 23.64
CA THR A 198 71.55 -0.57 22.89
C THR A 198 71.36 0.76 23.62
N GLN A 199 72.46 1.48 23.83
CA GLN A 199 72.50 2.85 24.36
C GLN A 199 72.55 3.81 23.16
N GLY A 200 71.40 4.33 22.73
CA GLY A 200 71.33 5.29 21.62
C GLY A 200 69.92 5.84 21.36
N ALA A 201 69.84 7.02 20.76
CA ALA A 201 68.57 7.68 20.44
C ALA A 201 67.84 6.97 19.28
N THR A 202 66.51 6.84 19.38
CA THR A 202 65.68 6.12 18.41
C THR A 202 64.61 7.04 17.80
N GLU A 203 64.41 6.97 16.48
CA GLU A 203 63.38 7.72 15.76
C GLU A 203 62.15 6.86 15.42
N CYS A 204 60.97 7.49 15.35
CA CYS A 204 59.68 6.82 15.19
C CYS A 204 59.19 6.85 13.74
N ILE A 205 58.90 5.68 13.16
CA ILE A 205 58.18 5.56 11.89
C ILE A 205 56.99 4.61 12.10
N ASP A 206 55.81 5.01 11.65
CA ASP A 206 54.56 4.22 11.66
C ASP A 206 54.27 3.42 12.95
N SER A 207 54.39 4.10 14.09
CA SER A 207 54.00 3.60 15.42
C SER A 207 54.79 2.40 15.98
N GLN A 208 55.93 2.05 15.39
CA GLN A 208 56.93 1.11 15.93
C GLN A 208 58.27 1.82 16.15
N CYS A 209 59.28 1.15 16.70
CA CYS A 209 60.59 1.76 16.97
C CYS A 209 61.69 0.83 16.58
N CYS A 210 62.57 1.30 15.72
CA CYS A 210 63.63 0.49 15.20
C CYS A 210 64.96 1.18 15.48
N THR A 211 66.00 0.41 15.77
CA THR A 211 67.38 0.91 15.75
C THR A 211 67.95 0.69 14.35
N ALA A 212 68.61 1.68 13.79
CA ALA A 212 69.34 1.51 12.53
C ALA A 212 70.60 0.67 12.79
N ILE A 213 70.76 -0.46 12.07
CA ILE A 213 72.04 -1.18 12.03
C ILE A 213 72.84 -0.62 10.86
N SER A 214 73.98 -0.01 11.15
CA SER A 214 75.00 0.34 10.16
C SER A 214 75.77 -0.90 9.75
N SER A 215 75.67 -1.26 8.46
CA SER A 215 76.60 -2.03 7.62
C SER A 215 77.40 -3.19 8.24
N LEU A 216 77.19 -4.37 7.63
CA LEU A 216 78.09 -5.51 7.39
C LEU A 216 77.67 -6.84 8.04
N GLU A 217 77.74 -7.85 7.19
CA GLU A 217 77.78 -9.30 7.42
C GLU A 217 76.50 -10.13 7.16
N THR A 218 76.68 -10.94 6.12
CA THR A 218 75.89 -11.97 5.46
C THR A 218 75.72 -13.25 6.29
N LEU A 219 74.64 -14.02 6.08
CA LEU A 219 74.65 -15.33 5.38
C LEU A 219 73.32 -16.12 5.54
N ASN A 220 72.77 -16.47 4.37
CA ASN A 220 72.02 -17.69 3.95
C ASN A 220 71.06 -18.43 4.90
N VAL A 221 69.78 -18.53 4.48
CA VAL A 221 68.97 -19.78 4.53
C VAL A 221 68.02 -19.85 3.32
N GLN A 222 67.94 -21.00 2.63
CA GLN A 222 66.97 -21.31 1.56
C GLN A 222 65.60 -21.79 2.12
N PRO A 223 64.50 -21.66 1.36
CA PRO A 223 63.14 -21.85 1.86
C PRO A 223 62.48 -23.15 1.37
N SER A 224 61.46 -23.64 2.09
CA SER A 224 60.35 -24.37 1.46
C SER A 224 59.15 -24.50 2.42
N ILE A 225 57.95 -24.17 1.94
CA ILE A 225 56.88 -25.10 1.51
C ILE A 225 55.51 -24.36 1.50
N HIS A 226 54.82 -24.57 0.39
CA HIS A 226 53.49 -24.16 -0.07
C HIS A 226 52.33 -24.72 0.77
N PHE A 227 51.19 -24.01 0.87
CA PHE A 227 49.87 -24.65 0.69
C PHE A 227 48.73 -23.67 0.36
N GLU A 228 47.95 -24.08 -0.64
CA GLU A 228 46.89 -23.40 -1.39
C GLU A 228 45.50 -23.51 -0.73
N GLN A 229 44.69 -22.43 -0.77
CA GLN A 229 43.41 -22.25 -1.50
C GLN A 229 42.21 -23.10 -0.96
N GLN A 230 40.91 -22.87 -1.16
CA GLN A 230 39.99 -22.08 -2.02
C GLN A 230 38.72 -21.82 -1.14
N ASN A 231 38.02 -20.68 -1.10
CA ASN A 231 37.16 -20.01 -2.09
C ASN A 231 35.99 -20.81 -2.70
N GLY A 232 34.77 -20.27 -2.49
CA GLY A 232 33.57 -20.44 -3.34
C GLY A 232 32.61 -21.58 -2.93
N GLN A 233 31.30 -21.52 -3.17
CA GLN A 233 30.42 -20.53 -3.79
C GLN A 233 28.98 -21.10 -3.78
N GLN A 234 27.97 -20.25 -4.06
CA GLN A 234 26.60 -20.55 -4.54
C GLN A 234 25.57 -21.08 -3.53
N GLN A 235 24.24 -20.90 -3.67
CA GLN A 235 23.31 -19.87 -4.18
C GLN A 235 21.92 -20.53 -4.18
N ASN A 236 20.85 -19.77 -3.88
CA ASN A 236 19.46 -19.92 -4.40
C ASN A 236 18.65 -21.19 -4.03
N TYR A 237 17.31 -21.28 -4.06
CA TYR A 237 16.11 -20.43 -3.89
C TYR A 237 14.91 -21.43 -3.99
N LEU A 238 13.77 -21.08 -3.38
CA LEU A 238 12.37 -21.41 -3.78
C LEU A 238 11.71 -22.77 -3.44
N MET A 239 10.59 -22.61 -2.70
CA MET A 239 9.27 -23.29 -2.74
C MET A 239 9.12 -24.71 -2.18
N GLU A 240 8.25 -24.88 -1.18
CA GLU A 240 6.86 -25.35 -1.37
C GLU A 240 6.09 -25.45 -0.03
N GLU A 241 4.79 -25.14 -0.10
CA GLU A 241 3.77 -25.41 0.91
C GLU A 241 3.62 -26.91 1.17
N LYS A 242 3.41 -27.30 2.44
CA LYS A 242 2.44 -28.35 2.83
C LYS A 242 2.26 -28.39 4.36
N VAL A 243 1.00 -28.20 4.76
CA VAL A 243 0.24 -29.03 5.71
C VAL A 243 0.89 -29.32 7.08
N GLU A 244 0.42 -28.61 8.11
CA GLU A 244 -0.30 -29.17 9.28
C GLU A 244 -1.02 -28.06 10.05
#